data_AF-A0A091VII0-F1
#
_entry.id   AF-A0A091VII0-F1
#
_cell.length_a   1.000
_cell.length_b   1.000
_cell.length_c   1.000
_cell.angle_alpha   90.00
_cell.angle_beta   90.00
_cell.angle_gamma   90.00
#
_symmetry.space_group_name_H-M   'P 1'
#
loop_
_entity.id
_entity.type
_entity.pdbx_description
1 polymer ?
#
loop_
_entity_poly.entity_id
_entity_poly.type
_entity_poly.pdbx_seq_one_letter_code
_entity_poly.pdbx_strand_id
1 'polypeptide(L)'
;VCGESGATIPCRETGCDRSFHLPCAVEGGCVTQFFGLYRSFCWEHRPEQAVEATPQENTTTCLICLHPVGDRKSYGTMVCPACKHAWFHRGCMQNQAIHAGFSSFRCPHCQISYRFLMEMLTMGIRIPRSGPSWEDDGAYEQLYERHSRCDARECLCPGGREQAEEEGPWQLLLCCSCAAEGTHKRCSFVKHSTTSWECVSC
;
A
#
# COMPACT_ATOMS: atom_id res chain seq x y z
N VAL A 1 4.57 -18.56 -27.47
CA VAL A 1 4.33 -17.12 -27.22
C VAL A 1 5.45 -16.26 -27.79
N CYS A 2 6.73 -16.51 -27.48
CA CYS A 2 7.86 -15.87 -28.18
C CYS A 2 8.32 -16.62 -29.45
N GLY A 3 7.90 -17.89 -29.63
CA GLY A 3 8.34 -18.74 -30.74
C GLY A 3 9.57 -19.59 -30.43
N GLU A 4 10.28 -19.26 -29.36
CA GLU A 4 11.48 -19.98 -28.91
C GLU A 4 11.15 -21.33 -28.23
N SER A 5 12.12 -22.24 -28.28
CA SER A 5 12.04 -23.54 -27.62
C SER A 5 12.18 -23.44 -26.09
N GLY A 6 11.85 -24.52 -25.37
CA GLY A 6 12.03 -24.59 -23.91
C GLY A 6 10.95 -23.91 -23.06
N ALA A 7 9.82 -23.53 -23.66
CA ALA A 7 8.67 -23.03 -22.93
C ALA A 7 8.01 -24.16 -22.11
N THR A 8 7.91 -24.01 -20.79
CA THR A 8 7.42 -25.05 -19.87
C THR A 8 6.08 -24.74 -19.21
N ILE A 9 5.51 -23.55 -19.42
CA ILE A 9 4.21 -23.18 -18.85
C ILE A 9 3.12 -23.40 -19.91
N PRO A 10 2.30 -24.45 -19.79
CA PRO A 10 1.22 -24.70 -20.73
C PRO A 10 0.00 -23.83 -20.45
N CYS A 11 -0.75 -23.52 -21.49
CA CYS A 11 -2.10 -23.00 -21.35
C CYS A 11 -3.00 -24.07 -20.69
N ARG A 12 -3.84 -23.64 -19.74
CA ARG A 12 -4.73 -24.54 -19.00
C ARG A 12 -5.92 -25.02 -19.82
N GLU A 13 -6.30 -24.28 -20.85
CA GLU A 13 -7.46 -24.58 -21.69
C GLU A 13 -7.35 -25.93 -22.39
N THR A 14 -8.44 -26.68 -22.44
CA THR A 14 -8.43 -28.03 -22.99
C THR A 14 -8.26 -27.97 -24.50
N GLY A 15 -7.28 -28.69 -25.05
CA GLY A 15 -6.97 -28.67 -26.48
C GLY A 15 -6.13 -27.47 -26.95
N CYS A 16 -5.62 -26.65 -26.03
CA CYS A 16 -4.67 -25.59 -26.37
C CYS A 16 -3.22 -26.05 -26.20
N ASP A 17 -2.47 -26.13 -27.30
CA ASP A 17 -1.07 -26.57 -27.28
C ASP A 17 -0.07 -25.43 -27.01
N ARG A 18 -0.55 -24.22 -26.71
CA ARG A 18 0.33 -23.07 -26.47
C ARG A 18 1.04 -23.20 -25.13
N SER A 19 2.36 -23.04 -25.17
CA SER A 19 3.21 -22.88 -24.00
C SER A 19 4.01 -21.59 -24.05
N PHE A 20 4.45 -21.12 -22.88
CA PHE A 20 5.26 -19.92 -22.73
C PHE A 20 6.32 -20.03 -21.65
N HIS A 21 7.36 -19.22 -21.80
CA HIS A 21 8.27 -18.90 -20.70
C HIS A 21 7.59 -17.91 -19.75
N LEU A 22 7.93 -17.98 -18.47
CA LEU A 22 7.42 -17.03 -17.48
C LEU A 22 7.71 -15.57 -17.85
N PRO A 23 8.92 -15.19 -18.31
CA PRO A 23 9.21 -13.80 -18.70
C PRO A 23 8.37 -13.34 -19.90
N CYS A 24 8.15 -14.22 -20.88
CA CYS A 24 7.39 -13.92 -22.08
C CYS A 24 5.87 -13.84 -21.83
N ALA A 25 5.38 -14.30 -20.68
CA ALA A 25 3.96 -14.30 -20.37
C ALA A 25 3.39 -12.87 -20.35
N VAL A 26 4.13 -11.91 -19.80
CA VAL A 26 3.68 -10.51 -19.68
C VAL A 26 3.61 -9.84 -21.04
N GLU A 27 4.70 -9.93 -21.82
CA GLU A 27 4.78 -9.36 -23.17
C GLU A 27 3.75 -10.00 -24.11
N GLY A 28 3.55 -11.31 -23.98
CA GLY A 28 2.56 -12.06 -24.74
C GLY A 28 1.13 -11.90 -24.26
N GLY A 29 0.83 -10.99 -23.32
CA GLY A 29 -0.53 -10.76 -22.81
C GLY A 29 -1.18 -12.00 -22.19
N CYS A 30 -0.38 -12.91 -21.65
CA CYS A 30 -0.83 -14.12 -20.97
C CYS A 30 -1.13 -13.83 -19.49
N VAL A 31 -1.95 -14.68 -18.87
CA VAL A 31 -2.32 -14.57 -17.46
C VAL A 31 -1.84 -15.80 -16.71
N THR A 32 -1.04 -15.59 -15.67
CA THR A 32 -0.63 -16.64 -14.72
C THR A 32 -1.26 -16.35 -13.37
N GLN A 33 -2.05 -17.28 -12.86
CA GLN A 33 -2.70 -17.18 -11.56
C GLN A 33 -1.76 -17.72 -10.48
N PHE A 34 -1.41 -16.91 -9.49
CA PHE A 34 -0.48 -17.31 -8.40
C PHE A 34 -1.20 -17.86 -7.17
N PHE A 35 -2.34 -18.54 -7.38
CA PHE A 35 -3.18 -19.10 -6.32
C PHE A 35 -3.79 -20.43 -6.75
N GLY A 36 -4.23 -21.23 -5.77
CA GLY A 36 -4.87 -22.52 -6.02
C GLY A 36 -3.97 -23.47 -6.81
N LEU A 37 -4.39 -23.82 -8.03
CA LEU A 37 -3.70 -24.77 -8.92
C LEU A 37 -2.69 -24.11 -9.86
N TYR A 38 -2.35 -22.83 -9.64
CA TYR A 38 -1.34 -22.10 -10.42
C TYR A 38 -1.58 -22.14 -11.94
N ARG A 39 -2.83 -21.91 -12.35
CA ARG A 39 -3.26 -22.02 -13.75
C ARG A 39 -2.70 -20.87 -14.58
N SER A 40 -2.35 -21.18 -15.82
CA SER A 40 -1.81 -20.22 -16.77
C SER A 40 -2.60 -20.25 -18.07
N PHE A 41 -2.81 -19.11 -18.70
CA PHE A 41 -3.65 -18.95 -19.87
C PHE A 41 -2.96 -18.10 -20.92
N CYS A 42 -2.96 -18.56 -22.17
CA CYS A 42 -2.45 -17.78 -23.30
C CYS A 42 -3.32 -16.55 -23.58
N TRP A 43 -2.88 -15.66 -24.47
CA TRP A 43 -3.63 -14.43 -24.80
C TRP A 43 -5.07 -14.65 -25.28
N GLU A 44 -5.37 -15.82 -25.87
CA GLU A 44 -6.69 -16.16 -26.39
C GLU A 44 -7.61 -16.75 -25.30
N HIS A 45 -7.04 -17.48 -24.35
CA HIS A 45 -7.80 -18.18 -23.30
C HIS A 45 -7.69 -17.51 -21.92
N ARG A 46 -7.05 -16.34 -21.85
CA ARG A 46 -6.94 -15.59 -20.61
C ARG A 46 -8.33 -15.19 -20.11
N PRO A 47 -8.54 -15.14 -18.78
CA PRO A 47 -9.75 -14.54 -18.26
C PRO A 47 -9.82 -13.06 -18.64
N GLU A 48 -11.04 -12.55 -18.72
CA GLU A 48 -11.34 -11.14 -18.87
C GLU A 48 -12.26 -10.69 -17.74
N GLN A 49 -12.19 -9.40 -17.39
CA GLN A 49 -13.05 -8.87 -16.35
C GLN A 49 -14.51 -8.85 -16.82
N ALA A 50 -15.35 -9.67 -16.19
CA ALA A 50 -16.78 -9.77 -16.50
C ALA A 50 -17.57 -8.52 -16.11
N VAL A 51 -17.03 -7.66 -15.23
CA VAL A 51 -17.73 -6.47 -14.76
C VAL A 51 -18.06 -5.51 -15.90
N GLU A 52 -19.33 -5.21 -16.09
CA GLU A 52 -19.76 -4.17 -17.02
C GLU A 52 -19.41 -2.80 -16.45
N ALA A 53 -18.42 -2.16 -17.07
CA ALA A 53 -17.97 -0.81 -16.78
C ALA A 53 -17.36 -0.22 -18.06
N THR A 54 -17.74 1.00 -18.38
CA THR A 54 -17.17 1.80 -19.46
C THR A 54 -16.48 3.02 -18.85
N PRO A 55 -15.26 3.36 -19.29
CA PRO A 55 -14.63 4.62 -18.89
C PRO A 55 -15.53 5.78 -19.31
N GLN A 56 -15.52 6.86 -18.53
CA GLN A 56 -16.04 8.13 -19.00
C GLN A 56 -15.15 8.62 -20.15
N GLU A 57 -15.77 9.01 -21.26
CA GLU A 57 -15.10 9.33 -22.52
C GLU A 57 -13.95 10.32 -22.29
N ASN A 58 -12.74 9.89 -22.66
CA ASN A 58 -11.50 10.68 -22.72
C ASN A 58 -11.04 11.39 -21.43
N THR A 59 -11.63 11.09 -20.27
CA THR A 59 -11.26 11.71 -18.99
C THR A 59 -10.80 10.71 -17.94
N THR A 60 -10.99 9.42 -18.18
CA THR A 60 -10.69 8.40 -17.17
C THR A 60 -9.17 8.22 -17.05
N THR A 61 -8.63 8.54 -15.88
CA THR A 61 -7.21 8.39 -15.53
C THR A 61 -7.00 7.22 -14.59
N CYS A 62 -5.77 6.68 -14.59
CA CYS A 62 -5.36 5.70 -13.61
C CYS A 62 -5.23 6.38 -12.25
N LEU A 63 -5.92 5.89 -11.22
CA LEU A 63 -5.86 6.48 -9.87
C LEU A 63 -4.49 6.31 -9.17
N ILE A 64 -3.56 5.58 -9.76
CA ILE A 64 -2.21 5.36 -9.20
C ILE A 64 -1.21 6.35 -9.82
N CYS A 65 -1.12 6.42 -11.15
CA CYS A 65 -0.15 7.27 -11.83
C CYS A 65 -0.74 8.57 -12.40
N LEU A 66 -2.06 8.76 -12.32
CA LEU A 66 -2.81 9.91 -12.84
C LEU A 66 -2.73 10.13 -14.36
N HIS A 67 -2.21 9.17 -15.11
CA HIS A 67 -2.17 9.21 -16.59
C HIS A 67 -3.42 8.56 -17.20
N PRO A 68 -3.81 8.91 -18.43
CA PRO A 68 -4.95 8.30 -19.12
C PRO A 68 -4.83 6.78 -19.22
N VAL A 69 -5.95 6.08 -19.02
CA VAL A 69 -6.05 4.63 -19.30
C VAL A 69 -6.68 4.39 -20.68
N GLY A 70 -6.64 3.15 -21.16
CA GLY A 70 -7.33 2.78 -22.39
C GLY A 70 -8.85 3.02 -22.32
N ASP A 71 -9.46 3.21 -23.49
CA ASP A 71 -10.90 3.48 -23.69
C ASP A 71 -11.82 2.31 -23.29
N ARG A 72 -11.25 1.13 -23.06
CA ARG A 72 -11.97 -0.10 -22.72
C ARG A 72 -11.11 -1.00 -21.83
N LYS A 73 -11.78 -1.92 -21.13
CA LYS A 73 -11.13 -3.03 -20.42
C LYS A 73 -10.30 -3.84 -21.41
N SER A 74 -9.08 -4.18 -21.02
CA SER A 74 -8.16 -4.98 -21.83
C SER A 74 -7.15 -5.67 -20.92
N TYR A 75 -6.18 -6.40 -21.48
CA TYR A 75 -5.04 -6.87 -20.69
C TYR A 75 -4.33 -5.72 -19.97
N GLY A 76 -4.14 -4.59 -20.64
CA GLY A 76 -3.42 -3.43 -20.08
C GLY A 76 -4.28 -2.52 -19.19
N THR A 77 -5.60 -2.56 -19.33
CA THR A 77 -6.54 -1.63 -18.66
C THR A 77 -7.51 -2.41 -17.80
N MET A 78 -7.46 -2.17 -16.49
CA MET A 78 -8.27 -2.87 -15.49
C MET A 78 -9.19 -1.92 -14.74
N VAL A 79 -10.29 -2.44 -14.21
CA VAL A 79 -11.29 -1.71 -13.43
C VAL A 79 -11.58 -2.41 -12.11
N CYS A 80 -11.86 -1.63 -11.06
CA CYS A 80 -12.30 -2.19 -9.79
C CYS A 80 -13.68 -2.89 -9.96
N PRO A 81 -13.80 -4.19 -9.64
CA PRO A 81 -15.07 -4.91 -9.79
C PRO A 81 -16.13 -4.46 -8.77
N ALA A 82 -15.70 -3.81 -7.67
CA ALA A 82 -16.59 -3.40 -6.60
C ALA A 82 -17.24 -2.04 -6.89
N CYS A 83 -16.43 -1.00 -7.15
CA CYS A 83 -16.97 0.34 -7.39
C CYS A 83 -17.21 0.65 -8.86
N LYS A 84 -16.58 -0.05 -9.81
CA LYS A 84 -16.70 0.16 -11.27
C LYS A 84 -16.21 1.52 -11.81
N HIS A 85 -15.82 2.44 -10.93
CA HIS A 85 -15.35 3.78 -11.29
C HIS A 85 -13.83 3.95 -11.24
N ALA A 86 -13.13 3.04 -10.55
CA ALA A 86 -11.68 3.11 -10.40
C ALA A 86 -10.99 2.30 -11.49
N TRP A 87 -10.20 2.97 -12.32
CA TRP A 87 -9.48 2.39 -13.46
C TRP A 87 -7.98 2.44 -13.26
N PHE A 88 -7.27 1.47 -13.83
CA PHE A 88 -5.84 1.28 -13.59
C PHE A 88 -5.13 0.69 -14.80
N HIS A 89 -3.88 1.11 -15.02
CA HIS A 89 -2.96 0.32 -15.83
C HIS A 89 -2.60 -0.96 -15.09
N ARG A 90 -2.53 -2.08 -15.81
CA ARG A 90 -2.11 -3.37 -15.26
C ARG A 90 -0.75 -3.27 -14.55
N GLY A 91 0.21 -2.58 -15.16
CA GLY A 91 1.54 -2.37 -14.59
C GLY A 91 1.49 -1.61 -13.26
N CYS A 92 0.74 -0.51 -13.18
CA CYS A 92 0.54 0.23 -11.93
C CYS A 92 -0.09 -0.64 -10.84
N MET A 93 -1.09 -1.45 -11.20
CA MET A 93 -1.73 -2.36 -10.25
C MET A 93 -0.77 -3.45 -9.76
N GLN A 94 0.04 -4.00 -10.66
CA GLN A 94 1.05 -5.01 -10.30
C GLN A 94 2.09 -4.44 -9.35
N ASN A 95 2.56 -3.20 -9.59
CA ASN A 95 3.48 -2.51 -8.69
C ASN A 95 2.84 -2.26 -7.32
N GLN A 96 1.61 -1.74 -7.30
CA GLN A 96 0.86 -1.51 -6.07
C GLN A 96 0.67 -2.80 -5.25
N ALA A 97 0.37 -3.92 -5.91
CA ALA A 97 0.21 -5.22 -5.26
C ALA A 97 1.49 -5.73 -4.60
N ILE A 98 2.65 -5.54 -5.25
CA ILE A 98 3.95 -5.94 -4.70
C ILE A 98 4.25 -5.15 -3.43
N HIS A 99 4.03 -3.83 -3.45
CA HIS A 99 4.32 -2.96 -2.32
C HIS A 99 3.31 -3.07 -1.18
N ALA A 100 2.02 -3.26 -1.48
CA ALA A 100 0.98 -3.33 -0.45
C ALA A 100 0.90 -4.70 0.25
N GLY A 101 1.32 -5.76 -0.43
CA GLY A 101 1.18 -7.13 0.09
C GLY A 101 -0.29 -7.55 0.26
N PHE A 102 -0.50 -8.78 0.71
CA PHE A 102 -1.84 -9.37 0.80
C PHE A 102 -2.75 -8.67 1.83
N SER A 103 -2.19 -8.17 2.93
CA SER A 103 -2.95 -7.57 4.05
C SER A 103 -3.52 -6.19 3.74
N SER A 104 -2.83 -5.41 2.90
CA SER A 104 -3.19 -4.01 2.62
C SER A 104 -3.57 -3.74 1.17
N PHE A 105 -3.58 -4.75 0.30
CA PHE A 105 -4.01 -4.59 -1.08
C PHE A 105 -5.54 -4.49 -1.21
N ARG A 106 -6.01 -3.27 -1.49
CA ARG A 106 -7.42 -2.90 -1.68
C ARG A 106 -7.54 -1.79 -2.71
N CYS A 107 -8.76 -1.60 -3.23
CA CYS A 107 -9.02 -0.52 -4.16
C CYS A 107 -8.75 0.84 -3.49
N PRO A 108 -7.87 1.70 -4.05
CA PRO A 108 -7.60 3.02 -3.47
C PRO A 108 -8.85 3.90 -3.33
N HIS A 109 -9.83 3.73 -4.22
CA HIS A 109 -11.05 4.54 -4.22
C HIS A 109 -12.11 4.06 -3.22
N CYS A 110 -12.50 2.78 -3.25
CA CYS A 110 -13.62 2.29 -2.44
C CYS A 110 -13.19 1.48 -1.21
N GLN A 111 -11.90 1.19 -1.06
CA GLN A 111 -11.30 0.45 0.07
C GLN A 111 -11.88 -0.97 0.29
N ILE A 112 -12.77 -1.46 -0.58
CA ILE A 112 -13.29 -2.83 -0.53
C ILE A 112 -12.18 -3.81 -0.94
N SER A 113 -11.80 -4.71 -0.03
CA SER A 113 -10.70 -5.65 -0.21
C SER A 113 -11.13 -6.94 -0.92
N TYR A 114 -12.08 -7.71 -0.37
CA TYR A 114 -12.32 -9.09 -0.80
C TYR A 114 -12.61 -9.25 -2.30
N ARG A 115 -13.63 -8.55 -2.84
CA ARG A 115 -13.98 -8.62 -4.27
C ARG A 115 -12.85 -8.13 -5.17
N PHE A 116 -12.19 -7.04 -4.77
CA PHE A 116 -11.08 -6.46 -5.51
C PHE A 116 -9.90 -7.42 -5.57
N LEU A 117 -9.48 -7.94 -4.42
CA LEU A 117 -8.40 -8.89 -4.26
C LEU A 117 -8.60 -10.14 -5.12
N MET A 118 -9.77 -10.76 -5.04
CA MET A 118 -10.07 -11.99 -5.78
C MET A 118 -10.07 -11.76 -7.30
N GLU A 119 -10.60 -10.63 -7.76
CA GLU A 119 -10.57 -10.26 -9.17
C GLU A 119 -9.12 -10.04 -9.64
N MET A 120 -8.32 -9.26 -8.90
CA MET A 120 -6.93 -8.99 -9.28
C MET A 120 -6.10 -10.27 -9.33
N LEU A 121 -6.29 -11.19 -8.37
CA LEU A 121 -5.67 -12.52 -8.39
C LEU A 121 -6.09 -13.31 -9.63
N THR A 122 -7.40 -13.37 -9.92
CA THR A 122 -7.96 -14.07 -11.09
C THR A 122 -7.38 -13.52 -12.39
N MET A 123 -7.21 -12.20 -12.46
CA MET A 123 -6.58 -11.50 -13.57
C MET A 123 -5.06 -11.66 -13.62
N GLY A 124 -4.44 -12.41 -12.71
CA GLY A 124 -3.00 -12.71 -12.69
C GLY A 124 -2.13 -11.59 -12.16
N ILE A 125 -2.67 -10.69 -11.32
CA ILE A 125 -1.85 -9.79 -10.52
C ILE A 125 -1.22 -10.60 -9.39
N ARG A 126 0.11 -10.60 -9.33
CA ARG A 126 0.85 -11.27 -8.27
C ARG A 126 0.78 -10.43 -6.99
N ILE A 127 0.34 -11.05 -5.91
CA ILE A 127 0.20 -10.41 -4.59
C ILE A 127 0.99 -11.24 -3.57
N PRO A 128 2.14 -10.75 -3.07
CA PRO A 128 2.92 -11.46 -2.07
C PRO A 128 2.15 -11.64 -0.76
N ARG A 129 2.37 -12.77 -0.07
CA ARG A 129 1.91 -12.98 1.32
C ARG A 129 2.86 -12.30 2.31
N SER A 130 3.07 -11.00 2.14
CA SER A 130 3.83 -10.14 3.03
C SER A 130 2.95 -9.02 3.56
N GLY A 131 3.45 -8.33 4.59
CA GLY A 131 2.98 -7.00 4.92
C GLY A 131 3.34 -5.99 3.82
N PRO A 132 2.88 -4.75 3.96
CA PRO A 132 3.27 -3.66 3.07
C PRO A 132 4.74 -3.31 3.25
N SER A 133 5.46 -3.14 2.15
CA SER A 133 6.88 -2.74 2.16
C SER A 133 7.16 -1.44 2.91
N TRP A 134 6.20 -0.51 2.95
CA TRP A 134 6.36 0.76 3.65
C TRP A 134 6.37 0.62 5.18
N GLU A 135 6.00 -0.55 5.73
CA GLU A 135 6.19 -0.85 7.16
C GLU A 135 7.66 -1.24 7.47
N ASP A 136 8.40 -1.73 6.47
CA ASP A 136 9.80 -2.19 6.63
C ASP A 136 10.84 -1.12 6.28
N ASP A 137 10.45 -0.07 5.53
CA ASP A 137 11.38 0.94 5.01
C ASP A 137 11.77 2.05 6.02
N GLY A 138 11.33 1.94 7.28
CA GLY A 138 11.56 2.96 8.30
C GLY A 138 10.94 4.33 7.99
N ALA A 139 10.12 4.44 6.93
CA ALA A 139 9.49 5.69 6.46
C ALA A 139 8.60 6.35 7.52
N TYR A 140 8.18 5.56 8.52
CA TYR A 140 7.37 6.01 9.65
C TYR A 140 8.15 6.01 10.98
N GLU A 141 9.45 5.69 11.01
CA GLU A 141 10.26 5.76 12.25
C GLU A 141 10.20 7.15 12.88
N GLN A 142 10.24 8.20 12.07
CA GLN A 142 10.07 9.58 12.53
C GLN A 142 8.68 9.85 13.14
N LEU A 143 7.64 9.09 12.76
CA LEU A 143 6.32 9.18 13.41
C LEU A 143 6.26 8.43 14.74
N TYR A 144 7.16 7.46 14.96
CA TYR A 144 7.31 6.75 16.23
C TYR A 144 8.29 7.43 17.19
N GLU A 145 9.16 8.31 16.69
CA GLU A 145 9.99 9.19 17.52
C GLU A 145 9.12 10.24 18.23
N ARG A 146 8.56 9.83 19.36
CA ARG A 146 7.92 10.74 20.29
C ARG A 146 8.95 11.75 20.78
N HIS A 147 8.61 13.05 20.70
CA HIS A 147 9.43 14.11 21.29
C HIS A 147 9.82 13.71 22.72
N SER A 148 11.11 13.75 23.03
CA SER A 148 11.67 13.16 24.25
C SER A 148 12.62 14.11 24.99
N ARG A 149 12.58 15.39 24.64
CA ARG A 149 13.45 16.43 25.21
C ARG A 149 12.64 17.49 25.95
N CYS A 150 13.28 18.15 26.92
CA CYS A 150 12.72 19.31 27.60
C CYS A 150 13.12 20.62 26.89
N ASP A 151 12.13 21.35 26.38
CA ASP A 151 12.22 22.62 25.68
C ASP A 151 12.05 23.84 26.59
N ALA A 152 11.86 23.64 27.90
CA ALA A 152 11.84 24.73 28.85
C ALA A 152 13.10 25.60 28.71
N ARG A 153 12.94 26.94 28.76
CA ARG A 153 14.07 27.89 28.59
C ARG A 153 15.24 27.54 29.52
N GLU A 154 14.93 27.21 30.76
CA GLU A 154 15.86 26.68 31.75
C GLU A 154 15.42 25.26 32.15
N CYS A 155 16.28 24.27 31.92
CA CYS A 155 16.03 22.90 32.36
C CYS A 155 16.70 22.67 33.72
N LEU A 156 15.90 22.25 34.70
CA LEU A 156 16.34 22.00 36.07
C LEU A 156 16.70 20.53 36.32
N CYS A 157 16.52 19.65 35.33
CA CYS A 157 16.74 18.22 35.50
C CYS A 157 18.25 17.93 35.63
N PRO A 158 18.69 17.26 36.72
CA PRO A 158 20.10 16.90 36.90
C PRO A 158 20.62 15.95 35.80
N GLY A 159 19.73 15.13 35.22
CA GLY A 159 20.05 14.20 34.14
C GLY A 159 20.12 14.83 32.76
N GLY A 160 19.87 16.13 32.63
CA GLY A 160 19.84 16.82 31.35
C GLY A 160 18.44 16.85 30.72
N ARG A 161 18.36 17.36 29.49
CA ARG A 161 17.08 17.66 28.83
C ARG A 161 16.43 16.42 28.24
N GLU A 162 17.23 15.42 27.91
CA GLU A 162 16.88 14.17 27.25
C GLU A 162 16.47 13.08 28.25
N GLN A 163 16.74 13.29 29.55
CA GLN A 163 16.38 12.34 30.61
C GLN A 163 14.95 12.61 31.08
N ALA A 164 14.14 11.55 31.20
CA ALA A 164 12.80 11.62 31.76
C ALA A 164 12.55 10.47 32.73
N GLU A 165 11.84 10.74 33.82
CA GLU A 165 11.32 9.71 34.73
C GLU A 165 9.93 9.24 34.26
N GLU A 166 9.57 8.00 34.59
CA GLU A 166 8.22 7.48 34.32
C GLU A 166 7.15 8.25 35.10
N GLU A 167 7.43 8.52 36.38
CA GLU A 167 6.64 9.36 37.28
C GLU A 167 7.55 10.22 38.15
N GLY A 168 7.07 11.41 38.53
CA GLY A 168 7.80 12.31 39.42
C GLY A 168 8.01 13.73 38.86
N PRO A 169 8.87 14.54 39.50
CA PRO A 169 9.13 15.92 39.07
C PRO A 169 9.84 16.01 37.71
N TRP A 170 10.54 14.96 37.30
CA TRP A 170 11.26 14.87 36.02
C TRP A 170 10.51 14.04 34.98
N GLN A 171 9.22 13.77 35.19
CA GLN A 171 8.35 13.26 34.15
C GLN A 171 8.23 14.31 33.03
N LEU A 172 8.45 13.87 31.79
CA LEU A 172 8.31 14.71 30.60
C LEU A 172 6.83 14.73 30.14
N LEU A 173 6.26 15.92 30.07
CA LEU A 173 4.94 16.17 29.50
C LEU A 173 5.11 16.76 28.10
N LEU A 174 4.36 16.23 27.14
CA LEU A 174 4.27 16.82 25.81
C LEU A 174 3.10 17.78 25.72
N CYS A 175 3.24 18.80 24.88
CA CYS A 175 2.16 19.71 24.59
C CYS A 175 0.94 18.92 24.09
N CYS A 176 -0.22 19.09 24.74
CA CYS A 176 -1.44 18.37 24.36
C CYS A 176 -1.98 18.76 22.98
N SER A 177 -1.57 19.91 22.45
CA SER A 177 -2.07 20.46 21.20
C SER A 177 -1.20 20.10 19.99
N CYS A 178 0.13 20.12 20.12
CA CYS A 178 1.04 19.83 18.99
C CYS A 178 1.94 18.61 19.17
N ALA A 179 2.15 18.14 20.41
CA ALA A 179 3.14 17.12 20.78
C ALA A 179 4.59 17.38 20.29
N ALA A 180 4.87 18.56 19.73
CA ALA A 180 6.15 18.92 19.13
C ALA A 180 7.15 19.50 20.14
N GLU A 181 6.66 20.04 21.25
CA GLU A 181 7.45 20.51 22.38
C GLU A 181 7.18 19.64 23.63
N GLY A 182 8.19 19.52 24.48
CA GLY A 182 8.12 18.84 25.77
C GLY A 182 8.63 19.68 26.94
N THR A 183 8.13 19.45 28.13
CA THR A 183 8.69 20.03 29.36
C THR A 183 8.67 19.03 30.51
N HIS A 184 9.68 19.08 31.38
CA HIS A 184 9.57 18.39 32.67
C HIS A 184 8.55 19.11 33.55
N LYS A 185 7.77 18.36 34.33
CA LYS A 185 6.80 18.94 35.27
C LYS A 185 7.40 20.08 36.10
N ARG A 186 8.60 19.87 36.65
CA ARG A 186 9.27 20.86 37.49
C ARG A 186 9.82 22.07 36.72
N CYS A 187 10.16 21.92 35.43
CA CYS A 187 10.71 23.00 34.61
C CYS A 187 9.64 24.02 34.20
N SER A 188 8.37 23.61 34.12
CA SER A 188 7.23 24.50 33.82
C SER A 188 6.29 24.70 35.00
N PHE A 189 6.73 24.41 36.23
CA PHE A 189 5.95 24.57 37.47
C PHE A 189 4.58 23.89 37.42
N VAL A 190 4.49 22.76 36.71
CA VAL A 190 3.27 21.95 36.60
C VAL A 190 3.04 21.25 37.94
N LYS A 191 1.83 21.37 38.48
CA LYS A 191 1.44 20.72 39.75
C LYS A 191 1.55 19.19 39.61
N HIS A 192 1.89 18.51 40.70
CA HIS A 192 2.05 17.05 40.71
C HIS A 192 0.81 16.28 40.19
N SER A 193 -0.39 16.79 40.46
CA SER A 193 -1.67 16.20 40.04
C SER A 193 -2.05 16.47 38.58
N THR A 194 -1.34 17.36 37.89
CA THR A 194 -1.66 17.77 36.53
C THR A 194 -0.90 16.91 35.52
N THR A 195 -1.62 16.34 34.57
CA THR A 195 -1.07 15.46 33.52
C THR A 195 -1.07 16.10 32.13
N SER A 196 -1.67 17.28 31.97
CA SER A 196 -1.68 18.05 30.73
C SER A 196 -0.82 19.29 30.84
N TRP A 197 -0.17 19.65 29.74
CA TRP A 197 0.60 20.87 29.58
C TRP A 197 0.46 21.32 28.13
N GLU A 198 0.50 22.63 27.90
CA GLU A 198 0.44 23.26 26.58
C GLU A 198 1.61 24.23 26.44
N CYS A 199 2.28 24.20 25.30
CA CYS A 199 3.39 25.11 25.01
C CYS A 199 2.88 26.50 24.60
N VAL A 200 3.77 27.50 24.66
CA VAL A 200 3.42 28.91 24.38
C VAL A 200 3.15 29.17 22.89
N SER A 201 3.60 28.26 22.02
CA SER A 201 3.47 28.36 20.57
C SER A 201 2.12 27.85 20.03
N CYS A 202 1.30 27.21 20.87
CA CYS A 202 -0.09 26.79 20.59
C CYS A 202 -1.08 27.81 21.16
#